data_AF-A0A822GSI7-F1
#
_entry.id   AF-A0A822GSI7-F1
#
_cell.length_a   1.000
_cell.length_b   1.000
_cell.length_c   1.000
_cell.angle_alpha   90.00
_cell.angle_beta   90.00
_cell.angle_gamma   90.00
#
_symmetry.space_group_name_H-M   'P 1'
#
loop_
_entity.id
_entity.type
_entity.pdbx_description
1 polymer ?
#
loop_
_entity_poly.entity_id
_entity_poly.type
_entity_poly.pdbx_seq_one_letter_code
_entity_poly.pdbx_strand_id
1 'polypeptide(L)' 'KSYFPQEPSVDWKSWIYTFGMPPITHDYSTQLEQQCHKLVNQQTSNNTTTNRILKR' A
#
# COMPACT_ATOMS: atom_id res chain seq x y z
N LYS A 1 -34.60 18.59 6.84
CA LYS A 1 -33.74 17.64 6.06
C LYS A 1 -32.30 17.93 6.48
N SER A 2 -31.62 16.98 7.13
CA SER A 2 -30.24 17.17 7.61
C SER A 2 -29.28 17.13 6.41
N TYR A 3 -28.42 18.14 6.28
CA TYR A 3 -27.45 18.32 5.19
C TYR A 3 -26.07 17.72 5.49
N PHE A 4 -25.96 16.96 6.58
CA PHE A 4 -24.70 16.33 6.93
C PHE A 4 -24.60 14.97 6.24
N PRO A 5 -23.60 14.75 5.35
CA PRO A 5 -23.33 13.42 4.85
C PRO A 5 -23.12 12.50 6.06
N GLN A 6 -23.69 11.29 6.02
CA GLN A 6 -23.48 10.30 7.06
C GLN A 6 -21.99 9.94 7.07
N GLU A 7 -21.19 10.62 7.88
CA GLU A 7 -19.81 10.21 8.12
C GLU A 7 -19.83 8.82 8.74
N PRO A 8 -19.05 7.86 8.22
CA PRO A 8 -18.95 6.56 8.84
C PRO A 8 -18.46 6.75 10.27
N SER A 9 -19.22 6.24 11.25
CA SER A 9 -18.88 6.35 12.66
C SER A 9 -17.49 5.76 12.90
N VAL A 10 -16.56 6.58 13.40
CA VAL A 10 -15.18 6.15 13.70
C VAL A 10 -15.19 5.11 14.82
N ASP A 11 -14.62 3.94 14.56
CA ASP A 11 -14.43 2.89 15.57
C ASP A 11 -13.22 3.18 16.47
N TRP A 12 -13.40 4.11 17.41
CA TRP A 12 -12.35 4.54 18.35
C TRP A 12 -11.76 3.41 19.18
N LYS A 13 -12.55 2.38 19.50
CA LYS A 13 -12.07 1.28 20.34
C LYS A 13 -10.99 0.49 19.61
N SER A 14 -11.25 0.16 18.35
CA SER A 14 -10.28 -0.56 17.54
C SER A 14 -9.04 0.29 17.24
N TRP A 15 -9.24 1.58 16.95
CA TRP A 15 -8.14 2.52 16.69
C TRP A 15 -7.16 2.68 17.87
N ILE A 16 -7.66 2.67 19.11
CA ILE A 16 -6.84 2.99 20.30
C ILE A 16 -6.33 1.72 20.98
N TYR A 17 -7.14 0.67 21.04
CA TYR A 17 -6.88 -0.47 21.93
C TYR A 17 -6.60 -1.79 21.20
N THR A 18 -6.70 -1.82 19.87
CA THR A 18 -6.35 -3.02 19.10
C THR A 18 -4.96 -2.88 18.53
N PHE A 19 -4.10 -3.86 18.82
CA PHE A 19 -2.77 -3.92 18.25
C PHE A 19 -2.82 -4.37 16.79
N GLY A 20 -1.87 -3.89 15.98
CA GLY A 20 -1.76 -4.24 14.57
C GLY A 20 -2.14 -3.08 13.65
N MET A 21 -2.73 -3.40 12.50
CA MET A 21 -3.18 -2.38 11.55
C MET A 21 -4.48 -1.71 12.00
N PRO A 22 -4.66 -0.42 11.70
CA PRO A 22 -5.91 0.28 11.97
C PRO A 22 -7.07 -0.38 11.20
N PRO A 23 -8.32 -0.26 11.71
CA PRO A 23 -9.48 -0.94 11.14
C PRO A 23 -9.91 -0.37 9.77
N ILE A 24 -9.45 0.83 9.41
CA ILE A 24 -9.81 1.50 8.16
C ILE A 24 -8.54 2.03 7.50
N THR A 25 -8.32 1.63 6.25
CA THR A 25 -7.33 2.22 5.36
C THR A 25 -7.98 3.30 4.51
N HIS A 26 -7.30 4.41 4.30
CA HIS A 26 -7.76 5.47 3.40
C HIS A 26 -7.22 5.21 1.99
N ASP A 27 -8.04 5.49 0.99
CA ASP A 27 -7.65 5.41 -0.42
C ASP A 27 -6.82 6.64 -0.80
N TYR A 28 -5.51 6.56 -0.60
CA TYR A 28 -4.58 7.57 -1.06
C TYR A 28 -4.22 7.37 -2.53
N SER A 29 -3.88 8.45 -3.24
CA SER A 29 -3.34 8.34 -4.59
C SER A 29 -2.02 7.58 -4.58
N THR A 30 -1.94 6.48 -5.34
CA THR A 30 -0.76 5.61 -5.45
C THR A 30 0.14 6.00 -6.62
N GLN A 31 -0.06 7.15 -7.27
CA GLN A 31 0.64 7.50 -8.52
C GLN A 31 2.17 7.58 -8.36
N LEU A 32 2.64 8.11 -7.23
CA LEU A 32 4.08 8.19 -6.92
C LEU A 32 4.62 6.85 -6.43
N GLU A 33 3.84 6.14 -5.62
CA GLU A 33 4.16 4.79 -5.14
C GLU A 33 4.45 3.83 -6.32
N GLN A 34 3.66 3.92 -7.39
CA GLN A 34 3.86 3.11 -8.60
C GLN A 34 5.25 3.32 -9.24
N GLN A 35 5.87 4.50 -9.10
CA GLN A 35 7.22 4.73 -9.62
C GLN A 35 8.28 4.01 -8.77
N CYS A 36 8.09 3.98 -7.45
CA CYS A 36 8.94 3.20 -6.55
C CYS A 36 8.86 1.70 -6.89
N HIS A 37 7.66 1.18 -7.11
CA HIS A 37 7.47 -0.23 -7.51
C HIS A 37 8.10 -0.55 -8.86
N LYS A 38 8.03 0.35 -9.83
CA LYS A 38 8.69 0.18 -11.13
C LYS A 38 10.20 0.04 -10.98
N LEU A 39 10.83 0.86 -10.14
CA LEU A 39 12.27 0.78 -9.89
C LEU A 39 12.66 -0.57 -9.27
N VAL A 40 11.95 -1.01 -8.24
CA VAL A 40 12.20 -2.31 -7.57
C VAL A 40 12.05 -3.47 -8.56
N ASN A 41 11.00 -3.45 -9.38
CA ASN A 41 10.74 -4.48 -10.38
C ASN A 41 11.81 -4.52 -11.49
N GLN A 42 12.37 -3.37 -11.86
CA GLN A 42 13.50 -3.31 -12.79
C GLN A 42 14.76 -3.93 -12.18
N GLN A 43 15.05 -3.66 -10.90
CA GLN A 43 16.20 -4.24 -10.21
C GLN A 43 16.10 -5.76 -10.05
N THR A 44 14.92 -6.28 -9.68
CA THR A 44 14.70 -7.73 -9.55
C THR A 44 14.76 -8.44 -10.91
N SER A 45 14.20 -7.84 -11.97
CA SER A 45 14.27 -8.37 -13.33
C SER A 45 15.72 -8.46 -13.86
N ASN A 46 16.52 -7.43 -13.63
CA ASN A 46 17.92 -7.39 -14.06
C ASN A 46 18.76 -8.45 -13.33
N ASN A 47 18.55 -8.64 -12.03
CA ASN A 47 19.22 -9.68 -11.26
C ASN A 47 18.86 -11.09 -11.74
N THR A 48 17.63 -11.32 -12.17
CA THR A 48 17.19 -12.63 -12.68
C THR A 48 17.82 -12.96 -14.04
N THR A 49 18.04 -11.95 -14.87
CA THR A 49 18.65 -12.11 -16.21
C THR A 49 20.15 -12.36 -16.12
N THR A 50 20.88 -11.61 -15.28
CA THR A 50 22.32 -11.80 -15.06
C THR A 50 22.63 -13.19 -14.49
N ASN A 51 21.83 -13.67 -13.53
CA ASN A 51 21.99 -15.02 -12.95
C ASN A 51 21.67 -16.16 -13.92
N ARG A 52 20.89 -15.93 -14.99
CA ARG A 52 20.66 -16.91 -16.06
C ARG A 52 21.81 -16.97 -17.07
N ILE A 53 22.51 -15.86 -17.28
CA ILE A 53 23.64 -15.76 -18.23
C ILE A 53 24.93 -16.31 -17.60
N LEU A 54 25.16 -16.09 -16.30
CA LEU A 54 26.33 -16.61 -15.57
C LEU A 54 26.23 -18.10 -15.15
N LYS A 55 25.10 -18.77 -15.38
CA LYS A 55 24.90 -20.21 -15.15
C LYS A 55 24.94 -21.06 -16.44
N ARG A 56 25.41 -20.50 -17.56
CA ARG A 56 25.67 -21.24 -18.80
C ARG A 56 27.17 -21.35 -19.07
#